data_AF-A0A3P8JVU3-F1
#
_entry.id   AF-A0A3P8JVU3-F1
#
_cell.length_a   1.000
_cell.length_b   1.000
_cell.length_c   1.000
_cell.angle_alpha   90.00
_cell.angle_beta   90.00
_cell.angle_gamma   90.00
#
_symmetry.space_group_name_H-M   'P 1'
#
loop_
_entity.id
_entity.type
_entity.pdbx_description
1 polymer ?
#
loop_
_entity_poly.entity_id
_entity_poly.type
_entity_poly.pdbx_seq_one_letter_code
_entity_poly.pdbx_strand_id
1 'polypeptide(L)'
;MQIIYPSDYFSVNRIDENYEDEFNCARYNGLKCVLLSSQHLLDNKIKLSESLEAHVPVIWRGWMLKQKEYRALNNAVKSHRAEMLVSPDDYASCHYITGWYESCSDYTPETIFLNESDDFEKVTSRLKWPSYFVKDYVKSLTTSRGSVARNVEEIKGIVTSIKQYRGEIEGELFLERLKTSNQKQNVGTFHSTGQSTLLMM
;
A
#
# COMPACT_ATOMS: atom_id res chain seq x y z
N MET A 1 1.11 1.50 24.19
CA MET A 1 0.68 1.11 22.83
C MET A 1 1.07 -0.34 22.60
N GLN A 2 0.39 -1.02 21.69
CA GLN A 2 0.69 -2.39 21.28
C GLN A 2 0.76 -2.46 19.76
N ILE A 3 1.53 -3.40 19.22
CA ILE A 3 1.78 -3.49 17.78
C ILE A 3 1.31 -4.85 17.28
N ILE A 4 0.62 -4.86 16.15
CA ILE A 4 0.27 -6.08 15.43
C ILE A 4 1.23 -6.22 14.25
N TYR A 5 1.90 -7.36 14.16
CA TYR A 5 2.79 -7.73 13.05
C TYR A 5 2.20 -8.91 12.24
N PRO A 6 2.56 -9.11 10.97
CA PRO A 6 2.18 -10.29 10.21
C PRO A 6 2.92 -11.53 10.74
N SER A 7 2.22 -12.67 10.83
CA SER A 7 2.88 -13.94 11.08
C SER A 7 3.56 -14.46 9.80
N ASP A 8 4.49 -15.39 9.99
CA ASP A 8 4.91 -16.35 8.98
C ASP A 8 3.67 -17.01 8.34
N TYR A 9 3.75 -17.27 7.04
CA TYR A 9 2.64 -17.83 6.28
C TYR A 9 2.23 -19.23 6.77
N PHE A 10 3.18 -20.05 7.20
CA PHE A 10 2.94 -21.44 7.63
C PHE A 10 2.76 -21.58 9.14
N SER A 11 3.11 -20.55 9.92
CA SER A 11 3.05 -20.61 11.37
C SER A 11 2.49 -19.32 11.98
N VAL A 12 1.29 -19.43 12.57
CA VAL A 12 0.58 -18.30 13.21
C VAL A 12 1.31 -17.75 14.45
N ASN A 13 2.26 -18.51 15.01
CA ASN A 13 3.02 -18.14 16.21
C ASN A 13 4.45 -17.68 15.89
N ARG A 14 4.83 -17.66 14.61
CA ARG A 14 6.13 -17.16 14.15
C ARG A 14 5.90 -15.83 13.43
N ILE A 15 6.78 -14.87 13.67
CA ILE A 15 6.80 -13.57 12.98
C ILE A 15 7.21 -13.77 11.51
N ASP A 16 6.69 -12.94 10.59
CA ASP A 16 7.22 -12.83 9.23
C ASP A 16 8.68 -12.36 9.27
N GLU A 17 9.57 -13.06 8.57
CA GLU A 17 11.01 -12.79 8.57
C GLU A 17 11.38 -11.34 8.22
N ASN A 18 10.58 -10.67 7.38
CA ASN A 18 10.83 -9.29 6.98
C ASN A 18 10.62 -8.27 8.11
N TYR A 19 9.97 -8.69 9.19
CA TYR A 19 9.66 -7.86 10.36
C TYR A 19 10.28 -8.41 11.65
N GLU A 20 11.11 -9.47 11.57
CA GLU A 20 11.65 -10.16 12.74
C GLU A 20 12.51 -9.23 13.62
N ASP A 21 13.44 -8.47 13.03
CA ASP A 21 14.30 -7.53 13.75
C ASP A 21 13.49 -6.43 14.46
N GLU A 22 12.48 -5.87 13.77
CA GLU A 22 11.61 -4.82 14.31
C GLU A 22 10.74 -5.35 15.45
N PHE A 23 10.14 -6.53 15.26
CA PHE A 23 9.34 -7.22 16.27
C PHE A 23 10.16 -7.52 17.53
N ASN A 24 11.37 -8.07 17.36
CA ASN A 24 12.27 -8.40 18.46
C ASN A 24 12.71 -7.14 19.21
N CYS A 25 13.02 -6.06 18.50
CA CYS A 25 13.34 -4.77 19.10
C CYS A 25 12.16 -4.22 19.91
N ALA A 26 10.94 -4.23 19.37
CA ALA A 26 9.74 -3.77 20.06
C ALA A 26 9.47 -4.59 21.34
N ARG A 27 9.56 -5.93 21.26
CA ARG A 27 9.42 -6.83 22.40
C ARG A 27 10.50 -6.59 23.46
N TYR A 28 11.76 -6.43 23.05
CA TYR A 28 12.88 -6.14 23.95
C TYR A 28 12.67 -4.84 24.73
N ASN A 29 12.06 -3.83 24.10
CA ASN A 29 11.70 -2.57 24.72
C ASN A 29 10.37 -2.61 25.51
N GLY A 30 9.82 -3.80 25.74
CA GLY A 30 8.63 -3.99 26.57
C GLY A 30 7.30 -3.67 25.90
N LEU A 31 7.27 -3.48 24.57
CA LEU A 31 6.02 -3.33 23.85
C LEU A 31 5.33 -4.68 23.68
N LYS A 32 4.00 -4.69 23.84
CA LYS A 32 3.19 -5.85 23.50
C LYS A 32 3.08 -5.98 21.98
N CYS A 33 3.54 -7.11 21.44
CA CYS A 33 3.49 -7.39 20.01
C CYS A 33 2.63 -8.62 19.72
N VAL A 34 1.52 -8.46 19.02
CA VAL A 34 0.60 -9.55 18.64
C VAL A 34 0.81 -9.91 17.17
N LEU A 35 0.64 -11.18 16.80
CA LEU A 35 0.75 -11.59 15.40
C LEU A 35 -0.64 -11.72 14.76
N LEU A 36 -0.79 -11.24 13.53
CA LEU A 36 -1.92 -11.48 12.64
C LEU A 36 -1.57 -12.62 11.67
N SER A 37 -2.38 -13.67 11.66
CA SER A 37 -2.18 -14.82 10.78
C SER A 37 -2.31 -14.46 9.30
N SER A 38 -1.17 -14.47 8.60
CA SER A 38 -1.11 -14.21 7.15
C SER A 38 -1.90 -15.25 6.35
N GLN A 39 -1.91 -16.51 6.79
CA GLN A 39 -2.69 -17.59 6.14
C GLN A 39 -4.19 -17.33 6.23
N HIS A 40 -4.70 -16.96 7.41
CA HIS A 40 -6.14 -16.77 7.61
C HIS A 40 -6.64 -15.50 6.93
N LEU A 41 -5.76 -14.51 6.76
CA LEU A 41 -6.07 -13.29 6.05
C LEU A 41 -6.43 -13.55 4.58
N LEU A 42 -5.83 -14.55 3.92
CA LEU A 42 -6.21 -14.96 2.56
C LEU A 42 -7.69 -15.37 2.45
N ASP A 43 -8.23 -15.97 3.51
CA ASP A 43 -9.64 -16.33 3.62
C ASP A 43 -10.52 -15.18 4.14
N ASN A 44 -10.01 -13.94 4.15
CA ASN A 44 -10.63 -12.76 4.75
C ASN A 44 -10.96 -12.94 6.26
N LYS A 45 -10.20 -13.75 6.99
CA LYS A 45 -10.39 -14.00 8.42
C LYS A 45 -9.30 -13.34 9.24
N ILE A 46 -9.70 -12.67 10.32
CA ILE A 46 -8.76 -12.12 11.30
C ILE A 46 -8.51 -13.15 12.39
N LYS A 47 -7.27 -13.63 12.49
CA LYS A 47 -6.81 -14.50 13.56
C LYS A 47 -5.56 -13.91 14.19
N LEU A 48 -5.68 -13.52 15.46
CA LEU A 48 -4.56 -13.02 16.25
C LEU A 48 -3.93 -14.16 17.07
N SER A 49 -2.62 -14.10 17.31
CA SER A 49 -1.89 -15.09 18.12
C SER A 49 -2.23 -15.01 19.60
N GLU A 50 -2.60 -13.83 20.08
CA GLU A 50 -2.97 -13.55 21.48
C GLU A 50 -3.99 -12.40 21.56
N SER A 51 -4.60 -12.22 22.73
CA SER A 51 -5.56 -11.13 22.98
C SER A 51 -4.86 -9.78 23.16
N LEU A 52 -5.45 -8.75 22.57
CA LEU A 52 -5.05 -7.36 22.76
C LEU A 52 -5.47 -6.84 24.13
N GLU A 53 -4.73 -5.86 24.64
CA GLU A 53 -5.08 -5.13 25.86
C GLU A 53 -6.15 -4.08 25.58
N ALA A 54 -7.21 -4.07 26.39
CA ALA A 54 -8.29 -3.08 26.30
C ALA A 54 -7.76 -1.67 26.58
N HIS A 55 -8.32 -0.68 25.88
CA HIS A 55 -8.01 0.75 26.01
C HIS A 55 -6.56 1.13 25.70
N VAL A 56 -5.77 0.23 25.12
CA VAL A 56 -4.40 0.49 24.67
C VAL A 56 -4.38 0.66 23.14
N PRO A 57 -3.85 1.79 22.61
CA PRO A 57 -3.77 2.02 21.17
C PRO A 57 -2.97 0.94 20.43
N VAL A 58 -3.44 0.58 19.24
CA VAL A 58 -2.90 -0.50 18.39
C VAL A 58 -2.34 0.05 17.08
N ILE A 59 -1.12 -0.37 16.73
CA ILE A 59 -0.52 -0.08 15.42
C ILE A 59 -0.52 -1.36 14.59
N TRP A 60 -0.94 -1.29 13.32
CA TRP A 60 -0.64 -2.34 12.34
C TRP A 60 0.71 -2.06 11.70
N ARG A 61 1.63 -3.02 11.81
CA ARG A 61 2.97 -2.93 11.22
C ARG A 61 3.25 -4.17 10.41
N GLY A 62 2.86 -4.13 9.14
CA GLY A 62 3.03 -5.24 8.23
C GLY A 62 2.90 -4.80 6.78
N TRP A 63 2.75 -5.80 5.91
CA TRP A 63 2.42 -5.58 4.51
C TRP A 63 1.14 -4.75 4.36
N MET A 64 1.06 -3.98 3.27
CA MET A 64 -0.13 -3.18 2.99
C MET A 64 -1.34 -4.09 2.84
N LEU A 65 -2.32 -3.89 3.70
CA LEU A 65 -3.63 -4.52 3.66
C LEU A 65 -4.52 -3.76 2.68
N LYS A 66 -5.40 -4.47 1.99
CA LYS A 66 -6.52 -3.85 1.29
C LYS A 66 -7.40 -3.12 2.30
N GLN A 67 -8.13 -2.10 1.88
CA GLN A 67 -9.02 -1.35 2.78
C GLN A 67 -10.03 -2.25 3.52
N LYS A 68 -10.58 -3.26 2.83
CA LYS A 68 -11.50 -4.23 3.44
C LYS A 68 -10.83 -5.04 4.56
N GLU A 69 -9.60 -5.49 4.33
CA GLU A 69 -8.80 -6.25 5.29
C GLU A 69 -8.45 -5.37 6.50
N TYR A 70 -8.01 -4.14 6.26
CA TYR A 70 -7.71 -3.18 7.34
C TYR A 70 -8.96 -2.84 8.16
N ARG A 71 -10.13 -2.67 7.53
CA ARG A 71 -11.41 -2.49 8.24
C ARG A 71 -11.77 -3.72 9.08
N ALA A 72 -11.55 -4.93 8.56
CA ALA A 72 -11.78 -6.16 9.31
C ALA A 72 -10.83 -6.26 10.52
N LEU A 73 -9.55 -5.94 10.36
CA LEU A 73 -8.58 -5.87 11.45
C LEU A 73 -9.01 -4.84 12.51
N ASN A 74 -9.40 -3.63 12.10
CA ASN A 74 -9.91 -2.60 13.00
C ASN A 74 -11.14 -3.07 13.79
N ASN A 75 -12.07 -3.80 13.18
CA ASN A 75 -13.22 -4.36 13.88
C ASN A 75 -12.82 -5.43 14.90
N ALA A 76 -11.84 -6.27 14.57
CA ALA A 76 -11.28 -7.25 15.52
C ALA A 76 -10.54 -6.58 16.69
N VAL A 77 -9.88 -5.44 16.45
CA VAL A 77 -9.25 -4.63 17.50
C VAL A 77 -10.31 -4.03 18.43
N LYS A 78 -11.40 -3.48 17.87
CA LYS A 78 -12.53 -2.95 18.63
C LYS A 78 -13.23 -3.99 19.49
N SER A 79 -13.32 -5.25 19.04
CA SER A 79 -13.90 -6.32 19.85
C SER A 79 -13.10 -6.64 21.13
N HIS A 80 -11.82 -6.25 21.17
CA HIS A 80 -10.97 -6.30 22.36
C HIS A 80 -11.02 -5.01 23.20
N ARG A 81 -11.94 -4.08 22.89
CA ARG A 81 -12.03 -2.73 23.50
C ARG A 81 -10.75 -1.89 23.32
N ALA A 82 -9.96 -2.20 22.30
CA ALA A 82 -8.81 -1.42 21.88
C ALA A 82 -9.14 -0.61 20.63
N GLU A 83 -8.26 0.30 20.24
CA GLU A 83 -8.47 1.19 19.08
C GLU A 83 -7.22 1.24 18.21
N MET A 84 -7.43 1.20 16.89
CA MET A 84 -6.34 1.43 15.93
C MET A 84 -5.87 2.88 16.03
N LEU A 85 -4.55 3.09 16.06
CA LEU A 85 -3.95 4.42 16.06
C LEU A 85 -4.21 5.16 14.74
N VAL A 86 -4.21 4.43 13.62
CA VAL A 86 -4.58 4.94 12.30
C VAL A 86 -5.99 4.46 11.98
N SER A 87 -6.93 5.39 11.81
CA SER A 87 -8.31 5.03 11.48
C SER A 87 -8.38 4.35 10.11
N PRO A 88 -9.42 3.53 9.82
CA PRO A 88 -9.56 2.95 8.48
C PRO A 88 -9.69 3.96 7.35
N ASP A 89 -10.19 5.17 7.65
CA ASP A 89 -10.34 6.22 6.66
C ASP A 89 -9.00 6.93 6.42
N ASP A 90 -8.24 7.23 7.47
CA ASP A 90 -6.87 7.77 7.35
C ASP A 90 -5.92 6.78 6.67
N TYR A 91 -6.06 5.49 6.98
CA TYR A 91 -5.31 4.43 6.30
C TYR A 91 -5.61 4.44 4.80
N ALA A 92 -6.90 4.48 4.42
CA ALA A 92 -7.30 4.50 3.02
C ALA A 92 -6.86 5.77 2.30
N SER A 93 -6.93 6.94 2.95
CA SER A 93 -6.53 8.21 2.35
C SER A 93 -5.03 8.29 2.06
N CYS A 94 -4.21 7.61 2.86
CA CYS A 94 -2.77 7.51 2.64
C CYS A 94 -2.38 6.35 1.72
N HIS A 95 -3.17 5.26 1.70
CA HIS A 95 -2.88 4.05 0.91
C HIS A 95 -3.25 4.19 -0.56
N TYR A 96 -4.37 4.86 -0.88
CA TYR A 96 -4.81 5.07 -2.25
C TYR A 96 -4.44 6.47 -2.75
N ILE A 97 -3.87 6.52 -3.95
CA ILE A 97 -3.49 7.77 -4.62
C ILE A 97 -4.63 8.80 -4.70
N THR A 98 -5.88 8.35 -4.82
CA THR A 98 -7.06 9.23 -4.84
C THR A 98 -7.31 9.96 -3.53
N GLY A 99 -6.75 9.47 -2.42
CA GLY A 99 -6.86 10.09 -1.10
C GLY A 99 -5.83 11.19 -0.82
N TRP A 100 -4.72 11.23 -1.56
CA TRP A 100 -3.61 12.16 -1.27
C TRP A 100 -3.09 12.96 -2.47
N TYR A 101 -3.36 12.52 -3.71
CA TYR A 101 -2.77 13.14 -4.91
C TYR A 101 -3.11 14.62 -5.03
N GLU A 102 -4.37 15.01 -4.85
CA GLU A 102 -4.80 16.41 -5.04
C GLU A 102 -4.00 17.37 -4.15
N SER A 103 -3.82 17.01 -2.88
CA SER A 103 -3.07 17.78 -1.88
C SER A 103 -1.56 17.89 -2.19
N CYS A 104 -1.04 16.99 -3.04
CA CYS A 104 0.37 16.86 -3.36
C CYS A 104 0.65 17.06 -4.87
N SER A 105 -0.34 17.53 -5.64
CA SER A 105 -0.28 17.56 -7.11
C SER A 105 0.88 18.41 -7.63
N ASP A 106 1.16 19.55 -6.98
CA ASP A 106 2.30 20.43 -7.29
C ASP A 106 3.68 19.76 -7.10
N TYR A 107 3.75 18.73 -6.26
CA TYR A 107 4.98 18.03 -5.90
C TYR A 107 5.11 16.66 -6.56
N THR A 108 4.12 16.26 -7.36
CA THR A 108 4.07 14.95 -8.01
C THR A 108 3.97 15.08 -9.53
N PRO A 109 4.31 14.02 -10.29
CA PRO A 109 4.06 14.05 -11.73
C PRO A 109 2.58 14.23 -12.02
N GLU A 110 2.29 14.98 -13.09
CA GLU A 110 0.94 15.15 -13.63
C GLU A 110 0.28 13.77 -13.82
N THR A 111 -0.82 13.54 -13.11
CA THR A 111 -1.53 12.26 -13.05
C THR A 111 -2.97 12.43 -13.49
N ILE A 112 -3.46 11.47 -14.28
CA ILE A 112 -4.87 11.37 -14.64
C ILE A 112 -5.44 10.01 -14.25
N PHE A 113 -6.60 10.03 -13.59
CA PHE A 113 -7.35 8.82 -13.23
C PHE A 113 -8.21 8.38 -14.39
N LEU A 114 -8.26 7.07 -14.62
CA LEU A 114 -8.97 6.44 -15.72
C LEU A 114 -9.66 5.16 -15.26
N ASN A 115 -10.83 4.95 -15.84
CA ASN A 115 -11.51 3.67 -15.84
C ASN A 115 -11.01 2.78 -16.97
N GLU A 116 -11.16 1.47 -16.80
CA GLU A 116 -10.85 0.51 -17.86
C GLU A 116 -11.71 0.67 -19.11
N SER A 117 -12.92 1.19 -18.93
CA SER A 117 -13.87 1.47 -20.00
C SER A 117 -13.59 2.78 -20.73
N ASP A 118 -12.61 3.57 -20.28
CA ASP A 118 -12.30 4.86 -20.90
C ASP A 118 -11.65 4.69 -22.27
N ASP A 119 -11.88 5.67 -23.13
CA ASP A 119 -11.27 5.75 -24.46
C ASP A 119 -9.83 6.27 -24.33
N PHE A 120 -8.89 5.33 -24.20
CA PHE A 120 -7.46 5.64 -24.06
C PHE A 120 -6.91 6.37 -25.28
N GLU A 121 -7.43 6.12 -26.49
CA GLU A 121 -7.07 6.85 -27.71
C GLU A 121 -7.45 8.33 -27.61
N LYS A 122 -8.68 8.64 -27.18
CA LYS A 122 -9.13 10.02 -26.96
C LYS A 122 -8.35 10.70 -25.83
N VAL A 123 -8.05 9.98 -24.75
CA VAL A 123 -7.29 10.51 -23.62
C VAL A 123 -5.85 10.85 -24.03
N THR A 124 -5.13 9.89 -24.62
CA THR A 124 -3.72 10.07 -24.99
C THR A 124 -3.53 11.08 -26.11
N SER A 125 -4.47 11.17 -27.07
CA SER A 125 -4.44 12.20 -28.13
C SER A 125 -4.64 13.62 -27.59
N ARG A 126 -5.36 13.79 -26.47
CA ARG A 126 -5.48 15.06 -25.76
C ARG A 126 -4.22 15.41 -24.97
N LEU A 127 -3.66 14.45 -24.25
CA LEU A 127 -2.50 14.68 -23.36
C LEU A 127 -1.18 14.86 -24.11
N LYS A 128 -0.95 14.04 -25.15
CA LYS A 128 0.28 14.05 -25.97
C LYS A 128 1.58 14.00 -25.15
N TRP A 129 1.57 13.26 -24.04
CA TRP A 129 2.77 13.03 -23.26
C TRP A 129 3.74 12.11 -24.02
N PRO A 130 5.07 12.28 -23.86
CA PRO A 130 6.06 11.45 -24.54
C PRO A 130 6.03 9.99 -24.09
N SER A 131 5.61 9.76 -22.85
CA SER A 131 5.37 8.43 -22.29
C SER A 131 4.47 8.52 -21.05
N TYR A 132 3.82 7.41 -20.76
CA TYR A 132 2.82 7.25 -19.71
C TYR A 132 3.33 6.17 -18.75
N PHE A 133 3.38 6.48 -17.46
CA PHE A 133 3.58 5.47 -16.43
C PHE A 133 2.20 4.96 -16.00
N VAL A 134 1.93 3.67 -16.22
CA VAL A 134 0.62 3.03 -16.02
C VAL A 134 0.63 2.27 -14.69
N LYS A 135 -0.31 2.56 -13.80
CA LYS A 135 -0.45 1.91 -12.48
C LYS A 135 -1.93 1.71 -12.12
N ASP A 136 -2.18 0.80 -11.17
CA ASP A 136 -3.38 0.85 -10.35
C ASP A 136 -3.17 1.77 -9.14
N TYR A 137 -4.19 1.97 -8.29
CA TYR A 137 -4.13 2.96 -7.20
C TYR A 137 -3.06 2.71 -6.13
N VAL A 138 -2.36 1.57 -6.15
CA VAL A 138 -1.44 1.17 -5.09
C VAL A 138 -0.03 0.87 -5.61
N LYS A 139 0.13 0.05 -6.66
CA LYS A 139 1.47 -0.36 -7.13
C LYS A 139 1.60 -0.41 -8.64
N SER A 140 2.86 -0.32 -9.07
CA SER A 140 3.30 -0.57 -10.44
C SER A 140 3.63 -2.03 -10.70
N LEU A 141 3.64 -2.45 -11.97
CA LEU A 141 4.20 -3.73 -12.39
C LEU A 141 5.72 -3.74 -12.23
N THR A 142 6.23 -4.79 -11.57
CA THR A 142 7.65 -5.08 -11.39
C THR A 142 8.14 -6.20 -12.31
N THR A 143 7.43 -6.45 -13.41
CA THR A 143 7.83 -7.43 -14.43
C THR A 143 8.90 -6.85 -15.36
N SER A 144 9.55 -7.70 -16.17
CA SER A 144 10.53 -7.26 -17.17
C SER A 144 9.96 -6.27 -18.19
N ARG A 145 8.64 -6.30 -18.43
CA ARG A 145 7.92 -5.33 -19.27
C ARG A 145 7.88 -3.93 -18.64
N GLY A 146 7.87 -3.85 -17.31
CA GLY A 146 7.70 -2.61 -16.56
C GLY A 146 6.32 -1.95 -16.77
N SER A 147 6.21 -0.71 -16.31
CA SER A 147 4.97 0.07 -16.28
C SER A 147 4.96 1.28 -17.22
N VAL A 148 5.92 1.37 -18.15
CA VAL A 148 6.05 2.51 -19.07
C VAL A 148 5.44 2.16 -20.43
N ALA A 149 4.52 3.00 -20.90
CA ALA A 149 3.90 2.94 -22.22
C ALA A 149 4.20 4.18 -23.07
N ARG A 150 4.30 4.01 -24.39
CA ARG A 150 4.47 5.12 -25.36
C ARG A 150 3.26 5.34 -26.27
N ASN A 151 2.35 4.37 -26.31
CA ASN A 151 1.16 4.38 -27.15
C ASN A 151 0.03 3.60 -26.43
N VAL A 152 -1.16 3.59 -27.04
CA VAL A 152 -2.36 3.02 -26.42
C VAL A 152 -2.28 1.48 -26.36
N GLU A 153 -1.69 0.86 -27.37
CA GLU A 153 -1.48 -0.59 -27.43
C GLU A 153 -0.63 -1.05 -26.24
N GLU A 154 0.44 -0.31 -25.94
CA GLU A 154 1.28 -0.55 -24.78
C GLU A 154 0.52 -0.32 -23.46
N ILE A 155 -0.31 0.71 -23.35
CA ILE A 155 -1.15 0.93 -22.16
C ILE A 155 -2.05 -0.29 -21.94
N LYS A 156 -2.80 -0.72 -22.96
CA LYS A 156 -3.70 -1.88 -22.89
C LYS A 156 -2.96 -3.17 -22.52
N GLY A 157 -1.76 -3.38 -23.06
CA GLY A 157 -0.91 -4.52 -22.72
C GLY A 157 -0.44 -4.52 -21.26
N ILE A 158 -0.09 -3.35 -20.73
CA ILE A 158 0.31 -3.20 -19.32
C ILE A 158 -0.89 -3.43 -18.40
N VAL A 159 -2.05 -2.86 -18.70
CA VAL A 159 -3.30 -3.10 -17.95
C VAL A 159 -3.64 -4.59 -17.90
N THR A 160 -3.54 -5.28 -19.03
CA THR A 160 -3.74 -6.73 -19.12
C THR A 160 -2.75 -7.48 -18.22
N SER A 161 -1.49 -7.05 -18.22
CA SER A 161 -0.46 -7.65 -17.36
C SER A 161 -0.73 -7.42 -15.87
N ILE A 162 -1.20 -6.22 -15.47
CA ILE A 162 -1.58 -5.92 -14.07
C ILE A 162 -2.61 -6.95 -13.62
N LYS A 163 -3.67 -7.15 -14.40
CA LYS A 163 -4.71 -8.14 -14.10
C LYS A 163 -4.16 -9.56 -14.01
N GLN A 164 -3.34 -9.97 -14.97
CA GLN A 164 -2.81 -11.33 -14.99
C GLN A 164 -1.97 -11.64 -13.75
N TYR A 165 -1.11 -10.71 -13.32
CA TYR A 165 -0.19 -10.96 -12.20
C TYR A 165 -0.81 -10.66 -10.84
N ARG A 166 -1.80 -9.76 -10.75
CA ARG A 166 -2.41 -9.34 -9.48
C ARG A 166 -3.80 -9.94 -9.24
N GLY A 167 -4.39 -10.60 -10.23
CA GLY A 167 -5.75 -11.15 -10.20
C GLY A 167 -6.81 -10.09 -10.48
N GLU A 168 -6.71 -8.92 -9.84
CA GLU A 168 -7.60 -7.77 -10.04
C GLU A 168 -6.82 -6.45 -10.00
N ILE A 169 -7.44 -5.38 -10.51
CA ILE A 169 -6.96 -4.01 -10.33
C ILE A 169 -7.46 -3.53 -8.96
N GLU A 170 -6.56 -3.06 -8.11
CA GLU A 170 -6.95 -2.47 -6.84
C GLU A 170 -7.34 -1.00 -7.05
N GLY A 171 -8.65 -0.73 -7.03
CA GLY A 171 -9.21 0.58 -7.38
C GLY A 171 -9.41 0.72 -8.89
N GLU A 172 -8.91 1.80 -9.47
CA GLU A 172 -8.91 2.02 -10.93
C GLU A 172 -7.47 2.22 -11.44
N LEU A 173 -7.35 2.69 -12.68
CA LEU A 173 -6.07 2.97 -13.32
C LEU A 173 -5.72 4.45 -13.21
N PHE A 174 -4.45 4.75 -13.30
CA PHE A 174 -4.01 6.11 -13.60
C PHE A 174 -2.77 6.11 -14.50
N LEU A 175 -2.60 7.22 -15.22
CA LEU A 175 -1.41 7.52 -16.01
C LEU A 175 -0.67 8.68 -15.37
N GLU A 176 0.62 8.50 -15.10
CA GLU A 176 1.52 9.60 -14.72
C GLU A 176 2.38 10.02 -15.91
N ARG A 177 2.57 11.33 -16.07
CA ARG A 177 3.49 11.89 -17.04
C ARG A 177 4.93 11.63 -16.64
N LEU A 178 5.68 10.90 -17.46
CA LEU A 178 7.12 10.77 -17.25
C LEU A 178 7.86 11.98 -17.82
N LYS A 179 8.63 12.66 -16.97
CA LYS A 179 9.58 13.69 -17.40
C LYS A 179 10.85 13.02 -17.94
N THR A 180 11.35 13.53 -19.06
CA THR A 180 12.63 13.17 -19.66
C THR A 180 13.77 13.88 -18.91
N SER A 181 14.21 13.38 -17.75
CA SER A 181 15.54 13.76 -17.25
C SER A 181 16.20 12.66 -16.43
N ASN A 182 17.51 12.55 -16.65
CA ASN A 182 18.43 11.55 -16.11
C ASN A 182 18.54 11.63 -14.57
N GLN A 183 18.72 10.44 -13.97
CA GLN A 183 18.88 10.14 -12.55
C GLN A 183 17.62 10.26 -11.69
N LYS A 184 16.86 9.16 -11.60
CA LYS A 184 15.89 8.96 -10.52
C LYS A 184 16.63 8.35 -9.32
N GLN A 185 16.90 9.13 -8.30
CA GLN A 185 17.00 8.62 -6.93
C GLN A 185 15.60 8.68 -6.33
N ASN A 186 15.08 7.54 -5.87
CA ASN A 186 13.88 7.53 -5.06
C ASN A 186 14.31 7.85 -3.62
N VAL A 187 13.84 8.96 -3.08
CA VAL A 187 14.12 9.33 -1.69
C VAL A 187 12.95 8.88 -0.82
N GLY A 188 13.22 8.06 0.20
CA GLY A 188 12.25 7.66 1.20
C GLY A 188 12.36 8.55 2.44
N THR A 189 11.26 9.17 2.86
CA THR A 189 11.23 9.99 4.08
C THR A 189 10.30 9.36 5.11
N PHE A 190 10.80 9.16 6.32
CA PHE A 190 9.99 8.71 7.46
C PHE A 190 9.59 9.91 8.30
N HIS A 191 8.30 9.98 8.64
CA HIS A 191 7.73 11.02 9.46
C HIS A 191 7.12 10.37 10.71
N SER A 192 7.56 10.79 11.89
CA SER A 192 6.85 10.57 13.15
C SER A 192 6.41 11.94 13.68
N THR A 193 5.38 11.98 14.54
CA THR A 193 4.84 13.25 15.07
C THR A 193 5.96 14.14 15.65
N GLY A 194 6.33 15.18 14.89
CA GLY A 194 7.31 16.20 15.27
C GLY A 194 8.76 16.00 14.80
N GLN A 195 9.10 14.92 14.09
CA GLN A 195 10.46 14.71 13.54
C GLN A 195 10.44 14.06 12.15
N SER A 196 11.15 14.67 11.19
CA SER A 196 11.42 14.11 9.87
C SER A 196 12.86 13.58 9.83
N THR A 197 13.04 12.31 9.47
CA THR A 197 14.36 11.72 9.20
C THR A 197 14.45 11.38 7.72
N LEU A 198 15.43 11.95 7.03
CA LEU A 198 15.73 11.67 5.62
C LEU A 198 16.51 10.36 5.53
N LEU A 199 15.99 9.35 4.82
CA LEU A 199 16.75 8.17 4.45
C LEU A 199 17.00 8.21 2.93
N MET A 200 18.26 8.39 2.51
CA MET A 200 18.61 8.12 1.13
C MET A 200 18.66 6.60 0.94
N MET A 201 17.80 6.08 0.06
CA MET A 201 17.85 4.69 -0.43
C MET A 201 18.58 4.64 -1.77
#